data_AF-A0A855KK03-F1
#
_entry.id   AF-A0A855KK03-F1
#
_cell.length_a   1.000
_cell.length_b   1.000
_cell.length_c   1.000
_cell.angle_alpha   90.00
_cell.angle_beta   90.00
_cell.angle_gamma   90.00
#
_symmetry.space_group_name_H-M   'P 1'
#
loop_
_entity.id
_entity.type
_entity.pdbx_description
1 polymer ?
#
loop_
_entity_poly.entity_id
_entity_poly.type
_entity_poly.pdbx_seq_one_letter_code
_entity_poly.pdbx_strand_id
1 'polypeptide(L)'
;MFSGPDSDTRLRANTWSTSADGTEGCSSPVRDIRADSTSGNTIRFVAQGADHIPEHLSLIIDIASPSLADDAKREMIKATKRLSVRALGLSIPHKIDESILKGENVQLEMGSGVVTVIRTNRAQGAYQLTLTMQ
;
A
#
# COMPACT_ATOMS: atom_id res chain seq x y z
N MET A 1 26.94 15.11 -3.39
CA MET A 1 27.08 13.65 -3.27
C MET A 1 26.27 13.24 -2.05
N PHE A 2 24.99 12.88 -2.23
CA PHE A 2 24.12 12.51 -1.11
C PHE A 2 23.97 10.99 -1.09
N SER A 3 24.71 10.35 -0.19
CA SER A 3 24.55 8.95 0.17
C SER A 3 23.82 8.92 1.52
N GLY A 4 22.49 8.87 1.47
CA GLY A 4 21.68 8.39 2.60
C GLY A 4 21.41 6.90 2.39
N PRO A 5 21.24 6.08 3.44
CA PRO A 5 20.79 4.72 3.26
C PRO A 5 19.37 4.79 2.68
N ASP A 6 19.22 4.51 1.39
CA ASP A 6 17.95 4.35 0.69
C ASP A 6 17.16 3.18 1.28
N SER A 7 16.60 3.39 2.47
CA SER A 7 15.40 2.70 2.95
C SER A 7 14.19 3.25 2.20
N ASP A 8 14.33 3.49 0.90
CA ASP A 8 13.23 3.86 0.05
C ASP A 8 12.39 2.59 -0.12
N THR A 9 11.06 2.68 0.01
CA THR A 9 10.18 1.51 -0.12
C THR A 9 10.23 0.92 -1.54
N ARG A 10 10.99 1.57 -2.45
CA ARG A 10 11.22 1.26 -3.87
C ARG A 10 9.93 1.07 -4.67
N LEU A 11 8.81 1.55 -4.13
CA LEU A 11 7.51 1.59 -4.79
C LEU A 11 7.47 2.82 -5.71
N ARG A 12 8.24 2.79 -6.79
CA ARG A 12 8.13 3.80 -7.85
C ARG A 12 6.98 3.41 -8.76
N ALA A 13 6.00 4.30 -8.88
CA ALA A 13 4.93 4.14 -9.85
C ALA A 13 5.48 4.33 -11.26
N ASN A 14 4.93 3.57 -12.21
CA ASN A 14 5.17 3.75 -13.64
C ASN A 14 4.49 5.04 -14.14
N THR A 15 4.70 5.36 -15.41
CA THR A 15 4.06 6.50 -16.07
C THR A 15 2.54 6.44 -15.94
N TRP A 16 1.91 7.58 -15.67
CA TRP A 16 0.47 7.73 -15.71
C TRP A 16 -0.06 7.41 -17.11
N SER A 17 -1.08 6.56 -17.20
CA SER A 17 -1.63 6.10 -18.46
C SER A 17 -3.14 5.96 -18.36
N THR A 18 -3.81 6.24 -19.46
CA THR A 18 -5.25 5.99 -19.63
C THR A 18 -5.45 4.57 -20.16
N SER A 19 -6.25 3.78 -19.44
CA SER A 19 -6.63 2.42 -19.84
C SER A 19 -7.75 2.46 -20.88
N ALA A 20 -7.98 1.34 -21.58
CA ALA A 20 -8.96 1.25 -22.67
C ALA A 20 -10.42 1.48 -22.22
N ASP A 21 -10.69 1.30 -20.92
CA ASP A 21 -11.97 1.58 -20.25
C ASP A 21 -12.14 3.05 -19.83
N GLY A 22 -11.17 3.92 -20.16
CA GLY A 22 -11.17 5.34 -19.78
C GLY A 22 -10.63 5.62 -18.38
N THR A 23 -10.25 4.59 -17.62
CA THR A 23 -9.67 4.76 -16.28
C THR A 23 -8.24 5.27 -16.40
N GLU A 24 -7.94 6.41 -15.79
CA GLU A 24 -6.56 6.88 -15.68
C GLU A 24 -5.89 6.34 -14.42
N GLY A 25 -4.60 6.04 -14.51
CA GLY A 25 -3.87 5.58 -13.34
C GLY A 25 -2.40 5.29 -13.58
N CYS A 26 -1.72 4.96 -12.50
CA CYS A 26 -0.39 4.40 -12.53
C CYS A 26 -0.25 3.29 -11.49
N SER A 27 0.68 2.38 -11.70
CA SER A 27 0.99 1.37 -10.69
C SER A 27 2.48 1.12 -10.61
N SER A 28 2.96 0.70 -9.44
CA SER A 28 4.31 0.18 -9.30
C SER A 28 4.36 -1.26 -9.83
N PRO A 29 5.55 -1.77 -10.20
CA PRO A 29 5.74 -3.22 -10.30
C PRO A 29 5.43 -3.90 -8.95
N VAL A 30 5.12 -5.19 -9.00
CA VAL A 30 5.05 -6.05 -7.79
C VAL A 30 6.46 -6.18 -7.23
N ARG A 31 6.61 -5.98 -5.94
CA ARG A 31 7.88 -6.16 -5.25
C ARG A 31 7.76 -7.18 -4.14
N ASP A 32 8.73 -8.09 -4.06
CA ASP A 32 8.90 -8.93 -2.88
C ASP A 32 9.33 -8.10 -1.68
N ILE A 33 8.69 -8.37 -0.54
CA ILE A 33 8.97 -7.63 0.70
C ILE A 33 10.37 -7.95 1.22
N ARG A 34 10.78 -9.20 1.06
CA ARG A 34 12.14 -9.68 1.31
C ARG A 34 12.77 -10.15 0.01
N ALA A 35 13.78 -9.42 -0.46
CA ALA A 35 14.51 -9.77 -1.67
C ALA A 35 15.37 -11.04 -1.51
N ASP A 36 15.65 -11.44 -0.28
CA ASP A 36 16.48 -12.59 0.11
C ASP A 36 15.67 -13.84 0.47
N SER A 37 14.33 -13.79 0.38
CA SER A 37 13.45 -14.88 0.81
C SER A 37 12.30 -15.11 -0.15
N THR A 38 12.07 -16.37 -0.51
CA THR A 38 10.89 -16.89 -1.23
C THR A 38 9.62 -16.87 -0.36
N SER A 39 9.44 -15.81 0.43
CA SER A 39 8.25 -15.63 1.28
C SER A 39 6.95 -15.61 0.48
N GLY A 40 7.02 -15.23 -0.81
CA GLY A 40 5.84 -14.99 -1.64
C GLY A 40 5.01 -13.79 -1.17
N ASN A 41 5.50 -13.05 -0.18
CA ASN A 41 4.83 -11.86 0.33
C ASN A 41 5.24 -10.69 -0.55
N THR A 42 4.27 -10.05 -1.19
CA THR A 42 4.53 -9.00 -2.16
C THR A 42 3.77 -7.73 -1.84
N ILE A 43 4.25 -6.61 -2.36
CA ILE A 43 3.64 -5.29 -2.20
C ILE A 43 3.58 -4.56 -3.55
N ARG A 44 2.48 -3.85 -3.80
CA ARG A 44 2.27 -3.02 -4.98
C ARG A 44 1.49 -1.76 -4.61
N PHE A 45 1.83 -0.66 -5.27
CA PHE A 45 1.07 0.57 -5.25
C PHE A 45 0.27 0.75 -6.55
N VAL A 46 -0.96 1.25 -6.44
CA VAL A 46 -1.84 1.58 -7.54
C VAL A 46 -2.48 2.94 -7.26
N ALA A 47 -2.45 3.85 -8.22
CA ALA A 47 -3.19 5.09 -8.20
C ALA A 47 -4.17 5.08 -9.38
N GLN A 48 -5.39 5.53 -9.14
CA GLN A 48 -6.43 5.68 -10.14
C GLN A 48 -7.08 7.05 -10.00
N GLY A 49 -7.62 7.57 -11.09
CA GLY A 49 -8.35 8.82 -11.11
C GLY A 49 -8.79 9.21 -12.51
N ALA A 50 -9.07 10.49 -12.69
CA ALA A 50 -9.57 11.07 -13.93
C ALA A 50 -8.97 12.47 -14.14
N ASP A 51 -8.95 12.95 -15.39
CA ASP A 51 -8.47 14.29 -15.76
C ASP A 51 -7.05 14.61 -15.20
N HIS A 52 -6.18 13.60 -15.14
CA HIS A 52 -4.83 13.66 -14.56
C HIS A 52 -4.79 13.99 -13.07
N ILE A 53 -5.91 13.83 -12.36
CA ILE A 53 -6.02 14.00 -10.92
C ILE A 53 -6.14 12.60 -10.28
N PRO A 54 -5.22 12.21 -9.39
CA PRO A 54 -5.35 10.96 -8.64
C PRO A 54 -6.46 11.09 -7.58
N GLU A 55 -7.45 10.20 -7.64
CA GLU A 55 -8.60 10.17 -6.72
C GLU A 55 -8.51 9.00 -5.74
N HIS A 56 -7.99 7.86 -6.19
CA HIS A 56 -7.92 6.65 -5.40
C HIS A 56 -6.50 6.11 -5.36
N LEU A 57 -5.95 5.97 -4.16
CA LEU A 57 -4.60 5.48 -3.93
C LEU A 57 -4.65 4.19 -3.13
N SER A 58 -4.21 3.10 -3.73
CA SER A 58 -4.24 1.78 -3.13
C SER A 58 -2.84 1.22 -2.91
N LEU A 59 -2.60 0.72 -1.71
CA LEU A 59 -1.45 -0.09 -1.35
C LEU A 59 -1.92 -1.51 -1.08
N ILE A 60 -1.45 -2.45 -1.90
CA ILE A 60 -1.86 -3.85 -1.87
C ILE A 60 -0.67 -4.66 -1.39
N ILE A 61 -0.90 -5.49 -0.37
CA ILE A 61 0.08 -6.45 0.13
C ILE A 61 -0.52 -7.85 0.10
N ASP A 62 0.15 -8.76 -0.59
CA ASP A 62 -0.19 -10.18 -0.60
C ASP A 62 0.68 -10.88 0.45
N ILE A 63 0.05 -11.58 1.39
CA ILE A 63 0.72 -12.37 2.42
C ILE A 63 0.44 -13.85 2.12
N ALA A 64 1.36 -14.47 1.38
CA ALA A 64 1.34 -15.89 1.05
C ALA A 64 1.90 -16.75 2.18
N SER A 65 2.89 -16.26 2.92
CA SER A 65 3.53 -16.93 4.06
C SER A 65 3.17 -16.24 5.38
N PRO A 66 2.23 -16.78 6.18
CA PRO A 66 1.80 -16.18 7.45
C PRO A 66 2.93 -16.03 8.48
N SER A 67 3.93 -16.90 8.45
CA SER A 67 5.11 -16.84 9.33
C SER A 67 5.95 -15.56 9.14
N LEU A 68 5.82 -14.90 7.99
CA LEU A 68 6.51 -13.67 7.64
C LEU A 68 5.55 -12.47 7.51
N ALA A 69 4.32 -12.62 8.01
CA ALA A 69 3.28 -11.60 7.93
C ALA A 69 3.66 -10.30 8.65
N ASP A 70 4.39 -10.39 9.76
CA ASP A 70 4.72 -9.21 10.56
C ASP A 70 5.70 -8.27 9.84
N ASP A 71 6.65 -8.84 9.09
CA ASP A 71 7.56 -8.05 8.25
C ASP A 71 6.80 -7.39 7.10
N ALA A 72 5.83 -8.12 6.54
CA ALA A 72 4.95 -7.61 5.51
C ALA A 72 4.12 -6.41 6.02
N LYS A 73 3.45 -6.57 7.15
CA LYS A 73 2.66 -5.51 7.80
C LYS A 73 3.51 -4.29 8.17
N ARG A 74 4.73 -4.49 8.69
CA ARG A 74 5.67 -3.40 8.99
C ARG A 74 6.05 -2.62 7.73
N GLU A 75 6.27 -3.31 6.61
CA GLU A 75 6.57 -2.66 5.34
C GLU A 75 5.37 -1.87 4.80
N MET A 76 4.16 -2.43 4.93
CA MET A 76 2.92 -1.72 4.61
C MET A 76 2.79 -0.42 5.41
N ILE A 77 3.01 -0.45 6.72
CA ILE A 77 2.97 0.74 7.58
C ILE A 77 3.94 1.82 7.11
N LYS A 78 5.18 1.44 6.78
CA LYS A 78 6.18 2.41 6.26
C LYS A 78 5.71 3.04 4.94
N ALA A 79 5.20 2.23 4.02
CA ALA A 79 4.69 2.70 2.74
C ALA A 79 3.46 3.60 2.92
N THR A 80 2.51 3.23 3.79
CA THR A 80 1.32 4.02 4.09
C THR A 80 1.67 5.36 4.72
N LYS A 81 2.59 5.42 5.68
CA LYS A 81 3.03 6.70 6.29
C LYS A 81 3.55 7.67 5.22
N ARG A 82 4.39 7.18 4.31
CA ARG A 82 4.92 7.99 3.20
C ARG A 82 3.83 8.41 2.22
N LEU A 83 2.93 7.49 1.89
CA LEU A 83 1.83 7.76 0.98
C LEU A 83 0.88 8.82 1.55
N SER A 84 0.48 8.70 2.82
CA SER A 84 -0.43 9.64 3.49
C SER A 84 0.09 11.07 3.50
N VAL A 85 1.38 11.26 3.81
CA VAL A 85 1.99 12.60 3.80
C VAL A 85 2.04 13.16 2.37
N ARG A 86 2.33 12.34 1.36
CA ARG A 86 2.40 12.79 -0.04
C ARG A 86 1.04 13.06 -0.66
N ALA A 87 0.04 12.26 -0.32
CA ALA A 87 -1.28 12.29 -0.92
C ALA A 87 -2.24 13.24 -0.20
N LEU A 88 -2.28 13.16 1.13
CA LEU A 88 -3.24 13.88 1.98
C LEU A 88 -2.59 15.04 2.74
N GLY A 89 -1.26 15.17 2.71
CA GLY A 89 -0.54 16.14 3.54
C GLY A 89 -0.58 15.84 5.04
N LEU A 90 -1.12 14.67 5.43
CA LEU A 90 -1.37 14.28 6.82
C LEU A 90 -0.66 12.97 7.15
N SER A 91 -0.24 12.84 8.40
CA SER A 91 0.25 11.54 8.91
C SER A 91 -0.94 10.65 9.25
N ILE A 92 -0.83 9.34 8.98
CA ILE A 92 -1.85 8.37 9.40
C ILE A 92 -2.01 8.33 10.94
N PRO A 93 -3.25 8.27 11.45
CA PRO A 93 -3.52 8.03 12.86
C PRO A 93 -3.00 6.67 13.31
N HIS A 94 -2.62 6.57 14.58
CA HIS A 94 -2.10 5.34 15.17
C HIS A 94 -3.05 4.15 15.03
N LYS A 95 -4.36 4.39 15.00
CA LYS A 95 -5.39 3.37 14.76
C LYS A 95 -5.19 2.62 13.45
N ILE A 96 -4.72 3.28 12.39
CA ILE A 96 -4.42 2.64 11.10
C ILE A 96 -3.21 1.72 11.23
N ASP A 97 -2.15 2.15 11.93
CA ASP A 97 -0.98 1.31 12.21
C ASP A 97 -1.39 0.03 12.95
N GLU A 98 -2.20 0.17 14.01
CA GLU A 98 -2.70 -0.96 14.78
C GLU A 98 -3.54 -1.92 13.94
N SER A 99 -4.45 -1.42 13.13
CA SER A 99 -5.30 -2.25 12.27
C SER A 99 -4.48 -3.00 11.22
N ILE A 100 -3.45 -2.38 10.64
CA ILE A 100 -2.52 -3.06 9.73
C ILE A 100 -1.75 -4.17 10.48
N LEU A 101 -1.24 -3.90 11.70
CA LEU A 101 -0.55 -4.89 12.51
C LEU A 101 -1.45 -6.08 12.90
N LYS A 102 -2.71 -5.81 13.24
CA LYS A 102 -3.69 -6.86 13.55
C LYS A 102 -4.18 -7.59 12.29
N GLY A 103 -4.04 -6.96 11.12
CA GLY A 103 -4.65 -7.43 9.88
C GLY A 103 -6.17 -7.38 9.98
N GLU A 104 -6.69 -6.25 10.45
CA GLU A 104 -8.12 -6.00 10.67
C GLU A 104 -8.63 -4.92 9.72
N ASN A 105 -9.94 -4.98 9.44
CA ASN A 105 -10.58 -3.96 8.65
C ASN A 105 -10.76 -2.69 9.47
N VAL A 106 -10.48 -1.54 8.87
CA VAL A 106 -10.77 -0.24 9.49
C VAL A 106 -11.10 0.78 8.42
N GLN A 107 -11.97 1.71 8.74
CA GLN A 107 -12.22 2.90 7.94
C GLN A 107 -12.12 4.11 8.86
N LEU A 108 -11.41 5.13 8.43
CA LEU A 108 -11.19 6.34 9.22
C LEU A 108 -11.13 7.56 8.32
N GLU A 109 -11.85 8.60 8.71
CA GLU A 109 -11.78 9.91 8.07
C GLU A 109 -10.47 10.61 8.44
N MET A 110 -9.83 11.23 7.44
CA MET A 110 -8.56 11.94 7.58
C MET A 110 -8.59 13.21 6.75
N GLY A 111 -8.83 14.35 7.42
CA GLY A 111 -8.98 15.63 6.72
C GLY A 111 -10.22 15.62 5.84
N SER A 112 -10.04 15.84 4.54
CA SER A 112 -11.12 15.76 3.54
C SER A 112 -11.28 14.36 2.91
N GLY A 113 -10.45 13.40 3.30
CA GLY A 113 -10.42 12.06 2.71
C GLY A 113 -10.77 10.95 3.71
N VAL A 114 -10.75 9.72 3.22
CA VAL A 114 -11.01 8.49 3.97
C VAL A 114 -9.91 7.47 3.70
N VAL A 115 -9.35 6.92 4.77
CA VAL A 115 -8.43 5.79 4.70
C VAL A 115 -9.14 4.52 5.12
N THR A 116 -9.11 3.51 4.25
CA THR A 116 -9.73 2.21 4.47
C THR A 116 -8.68 1.11 4.40
N VAL A 117 -8.71 0.18 5.35
CA VAL A 117 -7.94 -1.07 5.32
C VAL A 117 -8.92 -2.22 5.23
N ILE A 118 -8.70 -3.13 4.28
CA ILE A 118 -9.51 -4.31 4.07
C ILE A 118 -8.59 -5.53 4.02
N ARG A 119 -8.95 -6.56 4.79
CA ARG A 119 -8.36 -7.88 4.72
C ARG A 119 -9.25 -8.83 3.94
N THR A 120 -8.67 -9.43 2.90
CA THR A 120 -9.30 -10.49 2.12
C THR A 120 -8.57 -11.80 2.40
N ASN A 121 -9.23 -12.72 3.11
CA ASN A 121 -8.65 -14.04 3.39
C ASN A 121 -8.59 -14.91 2.14
N ARG A 122 -7.55 -15.73 2.06
CA ARG A 122 -7.31 -16.73 1.01
C ARG A 122 -7.03 -18.10 1.65
N ALA A 123 -6.81 -19.11 0.80
CA ALA A 123 -6.56 -20.48 1.26
C ALA A 123 -5.30 -20.59 2.14
N GLN A 124 -5.28 -21.60 3.01
CA GLN A 124 -4.10 -21.95 3.85
C GLN A 124 -3.62 -20.81 4.77
N GLY A 125 -4.53 -19.91 5.16
CA GLY A 125 -4.20 -18.79 6.04
C GLY A 125 -3.49 -17.63 5.35
N ALA A 126 -3.26 -17.70 4.04
CA ALA A 126 -2.84 -16.56 3.25
C ALA A 126 -3.93 -15.49 3.22
N TYR A 127 -3.56 -14.23 3.02
CA TYR A 127 -4.52 -13.13 2.89
C TYR A 127 -3.88 -11.95 2.18
N GLN A 128 -4.74 -11.07 1.69
CA GLN A 128 -4.34 -9.79 1.13
C GLN A 128 -4.80 -8.69 2.08
N LEU A 129 -3.95 -7.70 2.35
CA LEU A 129 -4.41 -6.42 2.89
C LEU A 129 -4.40 -5.38 1.77
N THR A 130 -5.49 -4.65 1.64
CA THR A 130 -5.60 -3.51 0.75
C THR A 130 -5.84 -2.29 1.63
N LEU A 131 -4.97 -1.28 1.51
CA LEU A 131 -5.25 0.04 2.04
C LEU A 131 -5.60 0.96 0.89
N THR A 132 -6.69 1.70 1.02
CA THR A 132 -7.14 2.69 0.03
C THR A 132 -7.28 4.05 0.71
N MET A 133 -6.78 5.09 0.04
CA MET A 133 -6.99 6.50 0.39
C MET A 133 -7.79 7.16 -0.74
N GLN A 134 -8.79 7.94 -0.37
CA GLN A 134 -9.66 8.73 -1.25
C GLN A 134 -9.99 10.05 -0.58
#